data_AF-A0A0A1F6Q0-F1
#
_entry.id   AF-A0A0A1F6Q0-F1
#
_cell.length_a   1.000
_cell.length_b   1.000
_cell.length_c   1.000
_cell.angle_alpha   90.00
_cell.angle_beta   90.00
_cell.angle_gamma   90.00
#
_symmetry.space_group_name_H-M   'P 1'
#
loop_
_entity.id
_entity.type
_entity.pdbx_description
1 polymer ?
#
loop_
_entity_poly.entity_id
_entity_poly.type
_entity_poly.pdbx_seq_one_letter_code
_entity_poly.pdbx_strand_id
1 'polypeptide(L)'
;MGIFATGGIEQAGYVLTGALSSAVAGAQAPLLGDFNIAVWGTFVGTLTLENSYDAGTTWIPVINKHTGNNITWTTPGALQEDEVEAGVYYRLRMTAFTSGTANWRISQGMNTGDHRRLT
;
A
#
# COMPACT_ATOMS: atom_id res chain seq x y z
N MET A 1 -23.41 11.01 16.89
CA MET A 1 -22.16 10.79 16.15
C MET A 1 -21.44 9.64 16.85
N GLY A 2 -21.33 8.48 16.20
CA GLY A 2 -20.73 7.29 16.81
C GLY A 2 -19.26 7.54 17.15
N ILE A 3 -18.85 7.15 18.35
CA ILE A 3 -17.45 7.25 18.76
C ILE A 3 -16.71 6.10 18.08
N PHE A 4 -15.75 6.42 17.20
CA PHE A 4 -14.84 5.39 16.67
C PHE A 4 -13.94 4.95 17.82
N ALA A 5 -14.23 3.80 18.42
CA ALA A 5 -13.42 3.25 19.48
C ALA A 5 -12.06 2.77 18.92
N THR A 6 -10.96 3.13 19.59
CA THR A 6 -9.65 2.54 19.29
C THR A 6 -9.74 1.01 19.46
N GLY A 7 -9.53 0.26 18.38
CA GLY A 7 -9.67 -1.19 18.33
C GLY A 7 -11.08 -1.72 18.03
N GLY A 8 -12.04 -0.86 17.68
CA GLY A 8 -13.38 -1.29 17.25
C GLY A 8 -13.43 -1.87 15.83
N ILE A 9 -14.57 -2.42 15.44
CA ILE A 9 -14.85 -2.96 14.08
C ILE A 9 -14.63 -1.94 12.95
N GLU A 10 -14.56 -0.66 13.30
CA GLU A 10 -14.34 0.48 12.42
C GLU A 10 -12.83 0.70 12.12
N GLN A 11 -11.92 -0.10 12.68
CA GLN A 11 -10.49 -0.08 12.34
C GLN A 11 -10.15 -0.98 11.16
N ALA A 12 -9.03 -0.66 10.49
CA ALA A 12 -8.45 -1.50 9.45
C ALA A 12 -8.10 -2.90 10.02
N GLY A 13 -8.63 -3.94 9.37
CA GLY A 13 -8.38 -5.34 9.76
C GLY A 13 -6.99 -5.84 9.43
N TYR A 14 -6.36 -5.20 8.43
CA TYR A 14 -4.99 -5.49 8.04
C TYR A 14 -4.22 -4.20 7.83
N VAL A 15 -3.03 -4.11 8.44
CA VAL A 15 -2.18 -2.92 8.40
C VAL A 15 -0.73 -3.35 8.22
N LEU A 16 -0.10 -2.80 7.19
CA LEU A 16 1.32 -2.91 6.93
C LEU A 16 1.93 -1.50 7.00
N THR A 17 3.04 -1.35 7.72
CA THR A 17 3.71 -0.06 7.90
C THR A 17 5.21 -0.19 7.80
N GLY A 18 5.89 0.89 7.48
CA GLY A 18 7.33 0.95 7.53
C GLY A 18 7.88 2.34 7.27
N ALA A 19 9.21 2.41 7.16
CA ALA A 19 9.95 3.61 6.79
C ALA A 19 11.01 3.25 5.74
N LEU A 20 11.21 4.14 4.78
CA LEU A 20 12.21 4.03 3.73
C LEU A 20 13.14 5.24 3.83
N SER A 21 14.44 4.99 4.02
CA SER A 21 15.49 5.99 4.14
C SER A 21 16.69 5.68 3.22
N SER A 22 16.43 4.90 2.17
CA SER A 22 17.37 4.52 1.11
C SER A 22 16.58 3.98 -0.08
N ALA A 23 17.23 3.72 -1.22
CA ALA A 23 16.61 3.15 -2.42
C ALA A 23 16.30 1.65 -2.24
N VAL A 24 15.30 1.35 -1.41
CA VAL A 24 14.92 0.00 -1.00
C VAL A 24 13.40 -0.21 -1.11
N ALA A 25 13.00 -1.47 -1.16
CA ALA A 25 11.60 -1.87 -1.02
C ALA A 25 11.19 -1.99 0.45
N GLY A 26 9.95 -1.64 0.75
CA GLY A 26 9.31 -1.94 2.03
C GLY A 26 8.86 -3.40 2.13
N ALA A 27 8.23 -3.72 3.26
CA ALA A 27 7.53 -4.99 3.40
C ALA A 27 6.40 -5.12 2.36
N GLN A 28 6.03 -6.36 2.07
CA GLN A 28 4.97 -6.71 1.12
C GLN A 28 3.82 -7.44 1.82
N ALA A 29 2.64 -7.41 1.22
CA ALA A 29 1.50 -8.22 1.65
C ALA A 29 0.57 -8.54 0.47
N PRO A 30 -0.12 -9.70 0.49
CA PRO A 30 -1.22 -9.95 -0.43
C PRO A 30 -2.41 -9.07 -0.04
N LEU A 31 -3.03 -8.42 -1.02
CA LEU A 31 -4.22 -7.56 -0.83
C LEU A 31 -5.32 -8.00 -1.80
N LEU A 32 -6.57 -7.84 -1.40
CA LEU A 32 -7.74 -8.18 -2.20
C LEU A 32 -8.89 -7.23 -1.85
N GLY A 33 -9.53 -6.60 -2.84
CA GLY A 33 -10.54 -5.57 -2.64
C GLY A 33 -9.92 -4.20 -2.37
N ASP A 34 -10.69 -3.30 -1.75
CA ASP A 34 -10.29 -1.92 -1.51
C ASP A 34 -9.26 -1.79 -0.37
N PHE A 35 -8.18 -1.05 -0.62
CA PHE A 35 -7.17 -0.73 0.38
C PHE A 35 -6.66 0.70 0.25
N ASN A 36 -6.16 1.23 1.36
CA ASN A 36 -5.64 2.58 1.47
C ASN A 36 -4.12 2.56 1.54
N ILE A 37 -3.48 3.53 0.91
CA ILE A 37 -2.03 3.76 0.97
C ILE A 37 -1.81 5.20 1.42
N ALA A 38 -0.89 5.38 2.38
CA ALA A 38 -0.46 6.69 2.84
C ALA A 38 1.06 6.75 2.95
N VAL A 39 1.64 7.86 2.52
CA VAL A 39 3.07 8.18 2.62
C VAL A 39 3.21 9.55 3.29
N TRP A 40 4.10 9.65 4.28
CA TRP A 40 4.37 10.88 5.03
C TRP A 40 5.82 10.99 5.48
N GLY A 41 6.18 12.14 6.07
CA GLY A 41 7.53 12.45 6.50
C GLY A 41 8.20 13.51 5.62
N THR A 42 9.49 13.75 5.87
CA THR A 42 10.32 14.66 5.09
C THR A 42 11.35 13.85 4.33
N PHE A 43 11.24 13.81 3.00
CA PHE A 43 12.11 13.04 2.14
C PHE A 43 12.33 13.75 0.80
N VAL A 44 13.47 13.48 0.18
CA VAL A 44 13.78 13.83 -1.20
C VAL A 44 14.07 12.52 -1.93
N GLY A 45 13.13 12.10 -2.76
CA GLY A 45 13.16 10.83 -3.45
C GLY A 45 11.82 10.53 -4.11
N THR A 46 11.74 9.37 -4.75
CA THR A 46 10.52 8.89 -5.43
C THR A 46 10.15 7.54 -4.85
N LEU A 47 8.93 7.42 -4.33
CA LEU A 47 8.32 6.13 -4.01
C LEU A 47 7.41 5.72 -5.16
N THR A 48 7.34 4.42 -5.43
CA THR A 48 6.46 3.81 -6.42
C THR A 48 5.70 2.68 -5.75
N LEU A 49 4.39 2.60 -6.02
CA LEU A 49 3.61 1.41 -5.67
C LEU A 49 3.91 0.31 -6.69
N GLU A 50 4.25 -0.87 -6.21
CA GLU A 50 4.50 -2.03 -7.06
C GLU A 50 3.58 -3.17 -6.65
N ASN A 51 3.16 -3.95 -7.64
CA ASN A 51 2.47 -5.21 -7.42
C ASN A 51 3.25 -6.40 -7.99
N SER A 52 2.92 -7.60 -7.52
CA SER A 52 3.52 -8.86 -7.95
C SER A 52 2.44 -9.94 -8.07
N TYR A 53 2.43 -10.61 -9.22
CA TYR A 53 1.52 -11.70 -9.57
C TYR A 53 2.14 -13.09 -9.36
N ASP A 54 3.38 -13.15 -8.88
CA ASP A 54 4.17 -14.38 -8.74
C ASP A 54 4.80 -14.51 -7.34
N ALA A 55 4.01 -14.14 -6.33
CA ALA A 55 4.36 -14.22 -4.90
C ALA A 55 5.63 -13.44 -4.49
N GLY A 56 5.89 -12.31 -5.16
CA GLY A 56 6.97 -11.40 -4.84
C GLY A 56 8.27 -11.64 -5.62
N THR A 57 8.24 -12.42 -6.71
CA THR A 57 9.42 -12.69 -7.53
C THR A 57 9.68 -11.54 -8.51
N THR A 58 8.66 -11.16 -9.29
CA THR A 58 8.68 -10.01 -10.19
C THR A 58 7.76 -8.91 -9.67
N TRP A 59 8.14 -7.66 -9.94
CA TRP A 59 7.46 -6.47 -9.43
C TRP A 59 7.23 -5.47 -10.55
N ILE A 60 5.97 -5.05 -10.68
CA ILE A 60 5.51 -4.18 -11.75
C ILE A 60 4.97 -2.89 -11.12
N PRO A 61 5.33 -1.69 -11.61
CA PRO A 61 4.73 -0.45 -11.15
C PRO A 61 3.22 -0.42 -11.40
N VAL A 62 2.45 -0.04 -10.37
CA VAL A 62 1.00 0.09 -10.50
C VAL A 62 0.68 1.39 -11.23
N ILE A 63 -0.24 1.31 -12.20
CA ILE A 63 -0.70 2.47 -12.97
C ILE A 63 -1.97 3.03 -12.32
N ASN A 64 -2.01 4.36 -12.18
CA ASN A 64 -3.20 5.07 -11.75
C ASN A 64 -4.27 5.00 -12.84
N LYS A 65 -5.42 4.40 -12.51
CA LYS A 65 -6.53 4.12 -13.43
C LYS A 65 -7.11 5.36 -14.12
N HIS A 66 -6.93 6.54 -13.53
CA HIS A 66 -7.50 7.81 -14.02
C HIS A 66 -6.51 8.61 -14.87
N THR A 67 -5.21 8.49 -14.59
CA THR A 67 -4.18 9.30 -15.28
C THR A 67 -3.32 8.49 -16.25
N GLY A 68 -3.32 7.16 -16.16
CA GLY A 68 -2.47 6.29 -16.98
C GLY A 68 -0.98 6.33 -16.61
N ASN A 69 -0.60 7.10 -15.58
CA ASN A 69 0.77 7.20 -15.09
C ASN A 69 1.02 6.25 -13.92
N ASN A 70 2.28 5.88 -13.70
CA ASN A 70 2.68 5.12 -12.51
C ASN A 70 2.32 5.89 -11.24
N ILE A 71 1.76 5.17 -10.26
CA ILE A 71 1.49 5.69 -8.94
C ILE A 71 2.82 5.95 -8.23
N THR A 72 3.13 7.23 -8.03
CA THR A 72 4.38 7.67 -7.42
C THR A 72 4.17 8.81 -6.44
N TRP A 73 5.06 8.89 -5.44
CA TRP A 73 5.11 9.96 -4.46
C TRP A 73 6.50 10.58 -4.43
N THR A 74 6.57 11.87 -4.75
CA THR A 74 7.73 12.74 -4.48
C THR A 74 7.48 13.68 -3.30
N THR A 75 6.24 13.71 -2.81
CA THR A 75 5.78 14.44 -1.63
C THR A 75 4.79 13.58 -0.84
N PRO A 76 4.54 13.86 0.45
CA PRO A 76 3.52 13.18 1.23
C PRO A 76 2.14 13.17 0.54
N GLY A 77 1.41 12.07 0.69
CA GLY A 77 0.09 11.91 0.10
C GLY A 77 -0.54 10.58 0.44
N ALA A 78 -1.81 10.44 0.09
CA ALA A 78 -2.58 9.22 0.28
C ALA A 78 -3.51 8.97 -0.91
N LEU A 79 -3.85 7.71 -1.12
CA LEU A 79 -4.80 7.29 -2.13
C LEU A 79 -5.45 5.96 -1.73
N GLN A 80 -6.56 5.64 -2.38
CA GLN A 80 -7.21 4.34 -2.29
C GLN A 80 -7.03 3.62 -3.62
N GLU A 81 -6.75 2.32 -3.56
CA GLU A 81 -6.74 1.41 -4.72
C GLU A 81 -7.57 0.18 -4.41
N ASP A 82 -7.81 -0.62 -5.43
CA ASP A 82 -8.51 -1.90 -5.37
C ASP A 82 -7.80 -2.97 -6.20
N GLU A 83 -7.82 -4.20 -5.68
CA GLU A 83 -7.35 -5.41 -6.36
C GLU A 83 -8.49 -6.42 -6.51
N VAL A 84 -8.65 -6.97 -7.70
CA VAL A 84 -9.72 -7.94 -8.02
C VAL A 84 -9.22 -9.38 -7.96
N GLU A 85 -7.91 -9.60 -8.07
CA GLU A 85 -7.28 -10.91 -8.08
C GLU A 85 -6.69 -11.28 -6.71
N ALA A 86 -7.07 -12.45 -6.20
CA ALA A 86 -6.51 -12.96 -4.96
C ALA A 86 -5.05 -13.41 -5.15
N GLY A 87 -4.19 -13.10 -4.19
CA GLY A 87 -2.79 -13.52 -4.20
C GLY A 87 -1.84 -12.54 -4.87
N VAL A 88 -2.31 -11.37 -5.30
CA VAL A 88 -1.46 -10.28 -5.76
C VAL A 88 -0.83 -9.57 -4.56
N TYR A 89 0.50 -9.48 -4.56
CA TYR A 89 1.26 -8.82 -3.49
C TYR A 89 1.49 -7.37 -3.85
N TYR A 90 1.39 -6.49 -2.85
CA TYR A 90 1.68 -5.07 -2.99
C TYR A 90 2.80 -4.65 -2.04
N ARG A 91 3.62 -3.70 -2.49
CA ARG A 91 4.62 -3.02 -1.66
C ARG A 91 4.89 -1.61 -2.16
N LEU A 92 5.48 -0.79 -1.29
CA LEU A 92 6.11 0.46 -1.69
C LEU A 92 7.61 0.25 -1.90
N ARG A 93 8.14 0.83 -2.98
CA ARG A 93 9.58 0.87 -3.24
C ARG A 93 10.05 2.30 -3.41
N MET A 94 11.13 2.67 -2.74
CA MET A 94 11.84 3.91 -3.02
C MET A 94 12.79 3.67 -4.20
N THR A 95 12.43 4.20 -5.36
CA THR A 95 13.14 3.98 -6.63
C THR A 95 14.25 5.01 -6.86
N ALA A 96 14.09 6.21 -6.30
CA ALA A 96 15.13 7.23 -6.22
C ALA A 96 15.21 7.77 -4.80
N PHE A 97 16.42 7.97 -4.29
CA PHE A 97 16.66 8.51 -2.95
C PHE A 97 17.79 9.52 -2.97
N THR A 98 17.56 10.66 -2.32
CA THR A 98 18.57 11.69 -2.08
C THR A 98 18.76 11.93 -0.59
N SER A 99 17.68 12.10 0.18
CA SER A 99 17.76 12.31 1.64
C SER A 99 16.42 12.12 2.36
N GLY A 100 16.48 12.08 3.70
CA GLY A 100 15.31 12.06 4.57
C GLY A 100 14.72 10.67 4.80
N THR A 101 13.45 10.63 5.23
CA THR A 101 12.75 9.37 5.52
C THR A 101 11.28 9.47 5.15
N ALA A 102 10.82 8.55 4.32
CA ALA A 102 9.42 8.37 3.96
C ALA A 102 8.82 7.25 4.82
N ASN A 103 7.90 7.63 5.71
CA ASN A 103 7.08 6.68 6.44
C ASN A 103 5.86 6.32 5.59
N TRP A 104 5.37 5.10 5.73
CA TRP A 104 4.26 4.64 4.93
C TRP A 104 3.36 3.65 5.66
N ARG A 105 2.13 3.55 5.17
CA ARG A 105 1.10 2.62 5.62
C ARG A 105 0.31 2.11 4.43
N ILE A 106 0.11 0.81 4.36
CA ILE A 106 -0.90 0.16 3.52
C ILE A 106 -1.91 -0.48 4.47
N SER A 107 -3.19 -0.27 4.25
CA SER A 107 -4.22 -0.80 5.14
C SER A 107 -5.50 -1.16 4.43
N GLN A 108 -6.07 -2.30 4.80
CA GLN A 108 -7.34 -2.78 4.30
C GLN A 108 -8.38 -2.76 5.42
N GLY A 109 -9.62 -2.39 5.09
CA GLY A 109 -10.75 -2.55 6.01
C GLY A 109 -10.93 -4.01 6.43
N MET A 110 -11.55 -4.26 7.60
CA MET A 110 -12.03 -5.60 7.89
C MET A 110 -13.07 -5.98 6.83
N ASN A 111 -12.78 -7.00 6.02
CA ASN A 111 -13.79 -7.62 5.17
C ASN A 111 -14.93 -8.09 6.07
N THR A 112 -16.04 -7.35 6.12
CA THR A 112 -17.27 -7.82 6.79
C THR A 112 -17.95 -8.95 6.01
N GLY A 113 -17.32 -9.44 4.94
CA GLY A 113 -17.76 -10.57 4.13
C GLY A 113 -16.59 -11.45 3.71
N ASP A 114 -15.79 -11.93 4.67
CA ASP A 114 -14.88 -13.07 4.44
C ASP A 114 -15.69 -14.30 3.98
N HIS A 115 -15.95 -14.39 2.68
CA HIS A 115 -16.30 -15.65 2.04
C HIS A 115 -15.00 -16.41 1.78
N ARG A 116 -14.45 -16.98 2.84
CA ARG A 116 -13.59 -18.18 2.79
C ARG A 116 -14.32 -19.30 2.05
N ARG A 117 -14.23 -19.27 0.72
CA ARG A 117 -14.22 -20.40 -0.19
C ARG A 117 -13.29 -19.92 -1.30
N LEU A 118 -12.09 -20.47 -1.44
CA LEU A 118 -11.91 -21.78 -2.05
C LEU A 118 -10.79 -22.58 -1.35
N THR A 119 -11.18 -23.72 -0.80
CA THR A 119 -10.39 -24.97 -0.84
C THR A 119 -10.23 -25.44 -2.26
#